data_AF-A0A1C6S233-F1
#
_entry.id   AF-A0A1C6S233-F1
#
_cell.length_a   1.000
_cell.length_b   1.000
_cell.length_c   1.000
_cell.angle_alpha   90.00
_cell.angle_beta   90.00
_cell.angle_gamma   90.00
#
_symmetry.space_group_name_H-M   'P 1'
#
loop_
_entity.id
_entity.type
_entity.pdbx_description
1 polymer ?
#
loop_
_entity_poly.entity_id
_entity_poly.type
_entity_poly.pdbx_seq_one_letter_code
_entity_poly.pdbx_strand_id
1 'polypeptide(L)'
;MRPEKPLLTAAATCAALHAVGILVAEPVWRYAEVLSLGLLLAYAVVSGLPTPRWAVPTALTLLLVDAFLTLPADPTADRSDWQFLAPGPTGVDTWSGFASGLTLCWAPLTAVAVLLLAWRHVGWHRRTAAVAAVVAALVTGYAIVRVVDVWLVARSESRPSAFGVDAADPVIAVPLAVLPPLALGLSALALATVLAGHGRWLASAGAMVLVLVALPHLDASIGAVPRPLYAGEAFVEFAWQTIPPSRSMPQPVPALTAAVELTSYLLLVAGLTGFRRPARTVAAEAAGPQS
;
A
#
# COMPACT_ATOMS: atom_id res chain seq x y z
N MET A 1 16.58 -29.26 -7.96
CA MET A 1 15.44 -28.40 -7.59
C MET A 1 15.62 -27.04 -8.28
N ARG A 2 14.56 -26.42 -8.82
CA ARG A 2 14.70 -25.08 -9.41
C ARG A 2 14.87 -24.05 -8.28
N PRO A 3 15.89 -23.18 -8.30
CA PRO A 3 16.18 -22.21 -7.23
C PRO A 3 15.06 -21.18 -7.02
N GLU A 4 14.08 -21.12 -7.94
CA GLU A 4 12.95 -20.20 -7.91
C GLU A 4 11.98 -20.44 -6.74
N LYS A 5 11.67 -21.70 -6.43
CA LYS A 5 10.75 -22.05 -5.34
C LYS A 5 11.25 -21.66 -3.95
N PRO A 6 12.51 -21.98 -3.55
CA PRO A 6 12.99 -21.61 -2.22
C PRO A 6 13.08 -20.10 -2.03
N LEU A 7 13.40 -19.32 -3.08
CA LEU A 7 13.42 -17.85 -3.00
C LEU A 7 12.04 -17.26 -2.68
N LEU A 8 10.99 -17.71 -3.38
CA LEU A 8 9.64 -17.24 -3.14
C LEU A 8 9.12 -17.66 -1.75
N THR A 9 9.40 -18.89 -1.31
CA THR A 9 9.05 -19.35 0.03
C THR A 9 9.78 -18.57 1.13
N ALA A 10 11.06 -18.29 0.93
CA ALA A 10 11.85 -17.48 1.86
C ALA A 10 11.31 -16.04 1.92
N ALA A 11 10.97 -15.43 0.78
CA ALA A 11 10.37 -14.10 0.73
C ALA A 11 9.04 -14.06 1.50
N ALA A 12 8.15 -15.03 1.26
CA ALA A 12 6.88 -15.15 1.98
C ALA A 12 7.07 -15.35 3.50
N THR A 13 8.09 -16.10 3.90
CA THR A 13 8.41 -16.30 5.32
C THR A 13 8.92 -15.01 5.96
N CYS A 14 9.76 -14.25 5.26
CA CYS A 14 10.23 -12.94 5.73
C CYS A 14 9.07 -11.95 5.85
N ALA A 15 8.14 -11.93 4.89
CA ALA A 15 6.93 -11.12 4.97
C ALA A 15 6.06 -11.47 6.18
N ALA A 16 5.87 -12.76 6.46
CA ALA A 16 5.12 -13.21 7.64
C ALA A 16 5.82 -12.81 8.94
N LEU A 17 7.14 -12.97 9.03
CA LEU A 17 7.93 -12.55 10.19
C LEU A 17 7.86 -11.04 10.43
N HIS A 18 7.88 -10.24 9.36
CA HIS A 18 7.71 -8.79 9.44
C HIS A 18 6.33 -8.41 10.00
N ALA A 19 5.25 -8.96 9.43
CA ALA A 19 3.89 -8.70 9.91
C ALA A 19 3.68 -9.15 11.37
N VAL A 20 4.21 -10.31 11.75
CA VAL A 20 4.21 -10.77 13.14
C VAL A 20 4.99 -9.81 14.03
N GLY A 21 6.15 -9.32 13.60
CA GLY A 21 6.94 -8.36 14.34
C GLY A 21 6.19 -7.04 14.59
N ILE A 22 5.45 -6.54 13.60
CA ILE A 22 4.57 -5.38 13.77
C ILE A 22 3.45 -5.70 14.78
N LEU A 23 2.82 -6.86 14.67
CA LEU A 23 1.70 -7.26 15.53
C LEU A 23 2.07 -7.23 17.01
N VAL A 24 3.28 -7.70 17.35
CA VAL A 24 3.77 -7.79 18.74
C VAL A 24 4.58 -6.56 19.17
N ALA A 25 4.72 -5.55 18.30
CA ALA A 25 5.55 -4.36 18.53
C ALA A 25 7.03 -4.68 18.82
N GLU A 26 7.50 -5.86 18.40
CA GLU A 26 8.87 -6.30 18.56
C GLU A 26 9.34 -6.85 17.22
N PRO A 27 10.26 -6.15 16.53
CA PRO A 27 10.77 -6.64 15.27
C PRO A 27 11.53 -7.95 15.53
N VAL A 28 10.87 -9.09 15.28
CA VAL A 28 11.48 -10.43 15.34
C VAL A 28 12.75 -10.44 14.50
N TRP A 29 12.71 -9.73 13.37
CA TRP A 29 13.87 -9.42 12.56
C TRP A 29 13.72 -8.05 11.88
N ARG A 30 14.57 -7.09 12.28
CA ARG A 30 14.56 -5.69 11.80
C ARG A 30 14.57 -5.55 10.28
N TYR A 31 15.19 -6.49 9.57
CA TYR A 31 15.38 -6.44 8.13
C TYR A 31 14.43 -7.38 7.36
N ALA A 32 13.39 -7.93 8.00
CA ALA A 32 12.51 -8.92 7.39
C ALA A 32 11.81 -8.39 6.11
N GLU A 33 11.36 -7.14 6.11
CA GLU A 33 10.75 -6.51 4.93
C GLU A 33 11.76 -6.32 3.80
N VAL A 34 12.90 -5.70 4.09
CA VAL A 34 14.00 -5.47 3.15
C VAL A 34 14.46 -6.80 2.54
N LEU A 35 14.59 -7.85 3.36
CA LEU A 35 14.98 -9.17 2.90
C LEU A 35 13.89 -9.82 2.05
N SER A 36 12.62 -9.68 2.41
CA SER A 36 11.49 -10.15 1.59
C SER A 36 11.53 -9.56 0.18
N LEU A 37 11.68 -8.23 0.09
CA LEU A 37 11.77 -7.50 -1.19
C LEU A 37 13.05 -7.87 -1.96
N GLY A 38 14.18 -8.01 -1.28
CA GLY A 38 15.43 -8.45 -1.88
C GLY A 38 15.36 -9.87 -2.45
N LEU A 39 14.69 -10.79 -1.74
CA LEU A 39 14.42 -12.15 -2.21
C LEU A 39 13.45 -12.17 -3.40
N LEU A 40 12.45 -11.28 -3.41
CA LEU A 40 11.56 -11.10 -4.56
C LEU A 40 12.31 -10.57 -5.80
N LEU A 41 13.24 -9.64 -5.60
CA LEU A 41 14.09 -9.13 -6.67
C LEU A 41 14.99 -10.24 -7.23
N ALA A 42 15.64 -11.02 -6.35
CA ALA A 42 16.44 -12.17 -6.75
C ALA A 42 15.59 -13.22 -7.50
N TYR A 43 14.40 -13.51 -6.99
CA TYR A 43 13.44 -14.41 -7.65
C TYR A 43 13.08 -13.90 -9.05
N ALA A 44 12.78 -12.62 -9.22
CA ALA A 44 12.44 -12.05 -10.52
C ALA A 44 13.58 -12.17 -11.54
N VAL A 45 14.83 -11.91 -11.10
CA VAL A 45 16.03 -12.06 -11.93
C VAL A 45 16.24 -13.52 -12.35
N VAL A 46 16.07 -14.47 -11.43
CA VAL A 46 16.31 -15.91 -11.68
C VAL A 46 15.20 -16.57 -12.51
N SER A 47 13.93 -16.24 -12.27
CA SER A 47 12.79 -16.83 -12.99
C SER A 47 12.63 -16.31 -14.42
N GLY A 48 13.28 -15.19 -14.74
CA GLY A 48 13.20 -14.53 -16.04
C GLY A 48 12.23 -13.36 -16.03
N LEU A 49 12.76 -12.19 -16.37
CA LEU A 49 12.02 -10.93 -16.32
C LEU A 49 11.04 -10.83 -17.50
N PRO A 50 9.76 -10.49 -17.25
CA PRO A 50 8.83 -10.25 -18.35
C PRO A 50 9.29 -9.06 -19.17
N THR A 51 8.98 -9.04 -20.47
CA THR A 51 9.22 -7.86 -21.29
C THR A 51 8.20 -6.76 -20.92
N PRO A 52 8.65 -5.52 -20.69
CA PRO A 52 10.04 -5.06 -20.72
C PRO A 52 10.84 -5.42 -19.45
N ARG A 53 12.07 -5.93 -19.64
CA ARG A 53 12.87 -6.59 -18.58
C ARG A 53 13.26 -5.67 -17.42
N TRP A 54 13.17 -4.36 -17.58
CA TRP A 54 13.53 -3.38 -16.56
C TRP A 54 12.39 -3.09 -15.57
N ALA A 55 11.12 -3.33 -15.93
CA ALA A 55 9.99 -2.82 -15.16
C ALA A 55 9.88 -3.42 -13.75
N VAL A 56 9.95 -4.75 -13.64
CA VAL A 56 9.88 -5.46 -12.35
C VAL A 56 11.06 -5.10 -11.43
N PRO A 57 12.34 -5.14 -11.88
CA PRO A 57 13.45 -4.78 -10.99
C PRO A 57 13.43 -3.31 -10.59
N THR A 58 13.03 -2.39 -11.48
CA THR A 58 12.88 -0.97 -11.12
C THR A 58 11.82 -0.79 -10.04
N ALA A 59 10.64 -1.40 -10.19
CA ALA A 59 9.57 -1.34 -9.20
C ALA A 59 10.01 -1.90 -7.84
N LEU A 60 10.66 -3.06 -7.82
CA LEU A 60 11.16 -3.67 -6.57
C LEU A 60 12.30 -2.88 -5.93
N THR A 61 13.14 -2.22 -6.72
CA THR A 61 14.21 -1.37 -6.18
C THR A 61 13.64 -0.16 -5.45
N LEU A 62 12.58 0.47 -5.98
CA LEU A 62 11.90 1.59 -5.31
C LEU A 62 11.29 1.16 -3.97
N LEU A 63 10.61 0.01 -3.95
CA LEU A 63 10.08 -0.58 -2.72
C LEU A 63 11.19 -0.91 -1.70
N LEU A 64 12.34 -1.43 -2.18
CA LEU A 64 13.45 -1.77 -1.30
C LEU A 64 14.14 -0.54 -0.72
N VAL A 65 14.26 0.54 -1.51
CA VAL A 65 14.77 1.83 -1.04
C VAL A 65 13.84 2.39 0.03
N ASP A 66 12.53 2.35 -0.19
CA ASP A 66 11.54 2.78 0.80
C ASP A 66 11.63 1.98 2.09
N ALA A 67 11.55 0.64 2.01
CA ALA A 67 11.67 -0.25 3.15
C ALA A 67 12.98 -0.06 3.93
N PHE A 68 14.06 0.37 3.26
CA PHE A 68 15.32 0.71 3.91
C PHE A 68 15.25 2.07 4.63
N LEU A 69 14.61 3.07 4.02
CA LEU A 69 14.45 4.40 4.61
C LEU A 69 13.48 4.40 5.80
N THR A 70 12.51 3.49 5.82
CA THR A 70 11.51 3.35 6.88
C THR A 70 11.91 2.35 7.97
N LEU A 71 13.13 1.80 7.93
CA LEU A 71 13.63 0.89 8.96
C LEU A 71 13.49 1.52 10.35
N PRO A 72 12.86 0.84 11.32
CA PRO A 72 12.70 1.38 12.66
C PRO A 72 14.07 1.71 13.25
N ALA A 73 14.17 2.88 13.89
CA ALA A 73 15.36 3.30 14.64
C ALA A 73 15.67 2.29 15.75
N ASP A 74 16.92 2.25 16.21
CA ASP A 74 17.33 1.30 17.23
C ASP A 74 16.51 1.52 18.51
N PRO A 75 15.76 0.52 19.03
CA PRO A 75 14.91 0.68 20.21
C PRO A 75 15.71 1.02 21.47
N THR A 76 17.04 0.88 21.43
CA THR A 76 17.94 1.26 22.52
C THR A 76 18.38 2.72 22.48
N ALA A 77 18.14 3.44 21.38
CA ALA A 77 18.63 4.80 21.19
C ALA A 77 17.74 5.89 21.81
N ASP A 78 16.42 5.67 21.98
CA ASP A 78 15.51 6.72 22.45
C ASP A 78 14.38 6.17 23.34
N ARG A 79 14.73 5.80 24.57
CA ARG A 79 13.74 5.37 25.58
C ARG A 79 13.10 6.54 26.33
N SER A 80 13.18 7.78 25.84
CA SER A 80 12.84 8.96 26.65
C SER A 80 12.24 10.14 25.90
N ASP A 81 11.62 9.94 24.74
CA ASP A 81 10.88 11.03 24.10
C ASP A 81 9.38 10.95 24.45
N TRP A 82 9.05 11.54 25.59
CA TRP A 82 7.67 11.88 25.91
C TRP A 82 7.20 12.89 24.86
N GLN A 83 6.28 12.50 23.98
CA GLN A 83 5.62 13.43 23.08
C GLN A 83 4.76 14.39 23.91
N PHE A 84 5.31 15.56 24.23
CA PHE A 84 4.53 16.65 24.76
C PHE A 84 3.58 17.12 23.67
N LEU A 85 2.27 16.93 23.88
CA LEU A 85 1.25 17.66 23.14
C LEU A 85 1.40 19.15 23.49
N ALA A 86 2.27 19.84 22.76
CA ALA A 86 2.24 21.29 22.73
C ALA A 86 0.92 21.70 22.04
N PRO A 87 0.21 22.73 22.54
CA PRO A 87 -0.87 23.33 21.78
C PRO A 87 -0.31 23.70 20.41
N GLY A 88 -0.81 23.04 19.36
CA GLY A 88 -0.35 23.29 18.00
C GLY A 88 -0.60 24.76 17.61
N PRO A 89 0.13 25.29 16.63
CA PRO A 89 -0.16 26.60 16.07
C PRO A 89 -1.65 26.66 15.68
N THR A 90 -2.27 27.82 15.87
CA THR A 90 -3.73 28.04 15.75
C THR A 90 -4.30 27.86 14.33
N GLY A 91 -3.50 27.42 13.36
CA GLY A 91 -3.90 27.16 11.97
C GLY A 91 -3.73 25.68 11.62
N VAL A 92 -4.63 25.15 10.79
CA VAL A 92 -4.52 23.75 10.33
C VAL A 92 -3.38 23.65 9.33
N ASP A 93 -2.38 22.81 9.62
CA ASP A 93 -1.33 22.50 8.63
C ASP A 93 -1.94 21.62 7.53
N THR A 94 -2.42 22.28 6.47
CA THR A 94 -3.03 21.66 5.29
C THR A 94 -2.09 20.72 4.54
N TRP A 95 -0.76 20.90 4.64
CA TRP A 95 0.22 20.13 3.90
C TRP A 95 0.65 18.84 4.60
N SER A 96 0.65 18.84 5.93
CA SER A 96 1.05 17.67 6.74
C SER A 96 0.32 16.38 6.37
N GLY A 97 -1.01 16.43 6.17
CA GLY A 97 -1.80 15.27 5.76
C GLY A 97 -1.45 14.74 4.37
N PHE A 98 -1.19 15.64 3.42
CA PHE A 98 -0.70 15.27 2.08
C PHE A 98 0.70 14.65 2.14
N ALA A 99 1.61 15.28 2.88
CA ALA A 99 2.97 14.79 3.06
C ALA A 99 2.94 13.40 3.71
N SER A 100 2.13 13.19 4.74
CA SER A 100 1.94 11.90 5.40
C SER A 100 1.39 10.84 4.41
N GLY A 101 0.33 11.17 3.67
CA GLY A 101 -0.22 10.26 2.68
C GLY A 101 0.75 9.92 1.56
N LEU A 102 1.57 10.88 1.14
CA LEU A 102 2.63 10.65 0.16
C LEU A 102 3.74 9.77 0.74
N THR A 103 4.19 10.02 1.97
CA THR A 103 5.21 9.17 2.62
C THR A 103 4.75 7.72 2.78
N LEU A 104 3.45 7.48 2.98
CA LEU A 104 2.89 6.12 3.08
C LEU A 104 2.75 5.42 1.72
N CYS A 105 2.62 6.18 0.62
CA CYS A 105 2.21 5.61 -0.66
C CYS A 105 3.21 5.80 -1.79
N TRP A 106 4.25 6.63 -1.65
CA TRP A 106 5.10 7.02 -2.77
C TRP A 106 5.77 5.82 -3.44
N ALA A 107 6.26 4.85 -2.66
CA ALA A 107 6.93 3.67 -3.17
C ALA A 107 5.97 2.71 -3.92
N PRO A 108 4.83 2.26 -3.34
CA PRO A 108 3.85 1.49 -4.09
C PRO A 108 3.29 2.25 -5.30
N LEU A 109 3.04 3.56 -5.17
CA LEU A 109 2.49 4.38 -6.25
C LEU A 109 3.47 4.44 -7.43
N THR A 110 4.75 4.70 -7.17
CA THR A 110 5.79 4.76 -8.20
C THR A 110 6.04 3.38 -8.82
N ALA A 111 6.06 2.32 -8.01
CA ALA A 111 6.15 0.94 -8.50
C ALA A 111 4.99 0.60 -9.44
N VAL A 112 3.75 0.88 -9.05
CA VAL A 112 2.56 0.67 -9.90
C VAL A 112 2.63 1.52 -11.17
N ALA A 113 3.05 2.79 -11.08
CA ALA A 113 3.20 3.66 -12.24
C ALA A 113 4.25 3.13 -13.24
N VAL A 114 5.38 2.62 -12.75
CA VAL A 114 6.41 1.96 -13.58
C VAL A 114 5.84 0.74 -14.29
N LEU A 115 5.10 -0.12 -13.58
CA LEU A 115 4.48 -1.30 -14.17
C LEU A 115 3.39 -0.89 -15.18
N LEU A 116 2.55 0.09 -14.87
CA LEU A 116 1.56 0.62 -15.81
C LEU A 116 2.21 1.13 -17.10
N LEU A 117 3.28 1.91 -16.99
CA LEU A 117 4.02 2.44 -18.13
C LEU A 117 4.56 1.30 -19.01
N ALA A 118 5.05 0.23 -18.39
CA ALA A 118 5.57 -0.95 -19.06
C ALA A 118 4.50 -1.75 -19.83
N TRP A 119 3.24 -1.73 -19.38
CA TRP A 119 2.13 -2.51 -19.98
C TRP A 119 0.99 -1.67 -20.57
N ARG A 120 1.16 -0.35 -20.75
CA ARG A 120 0.13 0.58 -21.26
C ARG A 120 -0.38 0.30 -22.67
N HIS A 121 0.34 -0.49 -23.46
CA HIS A 121 0.14 -0.59 -24.91
C HIS A 121 -1.00 -1.52 -25.35
N VAL A 122 -1.81 -2.04 -24.43
CA VAL A 122 -2.87 -3.01 -24.75
C VAL A 122 -4.25 -2.47 -24.41
N GLY A 123 -5.17 -2.62 -25.36
CA GLY A 123 -6.54 -2.12 -25.25
C GLY A 123 -7.34 -2.77 -24.12
N TRP A 124 -8.18 -1.97 -23.47
CA TRP A 124 -9.06 -2.42 -22.40
C TRP A 124 -10.11 -3.42 -22.89
N HIS A 125 -10.24 -4.54 -22.17
CA HIS A 125 -11.36 -5.44 -22.35
C HIS A 125 -12.61 -4.87 -21.67
N ARG A 126 -13.74 -4.83 -22.40
CA ARG A 126 -15.01 -4.29 -21.87
C ARG A 126 -15.45 -4.92 -20.54
N ARG A 127 -15.21 -6.22 -20.36
CA ARG A 127 -15.57 -6.94 -19.11
C ARG A 127 -14.74 -6.50 -17.91
N THR A 128 -13.43 -6.32 -18.08
CA THR A 128 -12.55 -5.85 -17.00
C THR A 128 -12.79 -4.38 -16.67
N ALA A 129 -13.15 -3.58 -17.68
CA ALA A 129 -13.50 -2.17 -17.48
C ALA A 129 -14.77 -1.99 -16.63
N ALA A 130 -15.80 -2.82 -16.80
CA ALA A 130 -17.02 -2.73 -16.00
C ALA A 130 -16.77 -3.06 -14.51
N VAL A 131 -16.03 -4.14 -14.24
CA VAL A 131 -15.64 -4.49 -12.85
C VAL A 131 -14.77 -3.40 -12.23
N ALA A 132 -13.82 -2.87 -12.99
CA ALA A 132 -12.99 -1.77 -12.52
C ALA A 132 -13.79 -0.49 -12.27
N ALA A 133 -14.78 -0.16 -13.10
CA ALA A 133 -15.64 0.98 -12.84
C ALA A 133 -16.39 0.84 -11.50
N VAL A 134 -16.90 -0.36 -11.18
CA VAL A 134 -17.55 -0.64 -9.90
C VAL A 134 -16.56 -0.50 -8.74
N VAL A 135 -15.37 -1.10 -8.84
CA VAL A 135 -14.35 -1.01 -7.79
C VAL A 135 -13.86 0.43 -7.61
N ALA A 136 -13.63 1.16 -8.69
CA ALA A 136 -13.25 2.58 -8.64
C ALA A 136 -14.34 3.42 -7.97
N ALA A 137 -15.61 3.17 -8.28
CA ALA A 137 -16.74 3.83 -7.65
C ALA A 137 -16.80 3.53 -6.15
N LEU A 138 -16.52 2.29 -5.73
CA LEU A 138 -16.48 1.92 -4.30
C LEU A 138 -15.33 2.60 -3.57
N VAL A 139 -14.11 2.62 -4.13
CA VAL A 139 -12.94 3.26 -3.51
C VAL A 139 -13.14 4.77 -3.42
N THR A 140 -13.61 5.39 -4.52
CA THR A 140 -13.89 6.83 -4.56
C THR A 140 -15.05 7.20 -3.64
N GLY A 141 -16.11 6.38 -3.61
CA GLY A 141 -17.24 6.56 -2.72
C GLY A 141 -16.85 6.46 -1.25
N TYR A 142 -16.00 5.49 -0.89
CA TYR A 142 -15.45 5.38 0.45
C TYR A 142 -14.65 6.63 0.85
N ALA A 143 -13.75 7.10 -0.03
CA ALA A 143 -13.00 8.34 0.20
C ALA A 143 -13.93 9.54 0.42
N ILE A 144 -14.98 9.69 -0.40
CA ILE A 144 -15.98 10.76 -0.24
C ILE A 144 -16.68 10.65 1.12
N VAL A 145 -17.14 9.44 1.52
CA VAL A 145 -17.81 9.24 2.81
C VAL A 145 -16.90 9.64 3.96
N ARG A 146 -15.60 9.28 3.91
CA ARG A 146 -14.64 9.64 4.96
C ARG A 146 -14.37 11.14 5.03
N VAL A 147 -14.23 11.81 3.88
CA VAL A 147 -14.11 13.28 3.84
C VAL A 147 -15.36 13.95 4.44
N VAL A 148 -16.56 13.48 4.07
CA VAL A 148 -17.83 14.02 4.57
C VAL A 148 -18.00 13.78 6.07
N ASP A 149 -17.65 12.59 6.56
CA ASP A 149 -17.72 12.25 7.99
C ASP A 149 -16.86 13.20 8.84
N VAL A 150 -15.60 13.42 8.43
CA VAL A 150 -14.71 14.38 9.09
C VAL A 150 -15.26 15.80 9.04
N TRP A 151 -15.85 16.20 7.92
CA TRP A 151 -16.46 17.51 7.78
C TRP A 151 -17.71 17.70 8.65
N LEU A 152 -18.55 16.67 8.78
CA LEU A 152 -19.73 16.67 9.64
C LEU A 152 -19.32 16.78 11.12
N VAL A 153 -18.30 16.03 11.54
CA VAL A 153 -17.73 16.13 12.89
C VAL A 153 -17.21 17.55 13.14
N ALA A 154 -16.38 18.09 12.24
CA ALA A 154 -15.85 19.45 12.36
C ALA A 154 -16.97 20.50 12.45
N ARG A 155 -18.05 20.35 11.68
CA ARG A 155 -19.24 21.22 11.77
C ARG A 155 -19.97 21.12 13.11
N SER A 156 -20.10 19.91 13.66
CA SER A 156 -20.78 19.71 14.95
C SER A 156 -20.00 20.29 16.13
N GLU A 157 -18.67 20.33 16.03
CA GLU A 157 -17.75 20.89 17.02
C GLU A 157 -17.58 22.41 16.89
N SER A 158 -18.04 23.00 15.79
CA SER A 158 -18.04 24.44 15.54
C SER A 158 -19.10 25.15 16.41
N ARG A 159 -18.86 25.23 17.73
CA ARG A 159 -19.52 26.23 18.59
C ARG A 159 -19.12 27.63 18.10
N PRO A 160 -19.97 28.67 18.29
CA PRO A 160 -19.62 30.04 17.95
C PRO A 160 -18.44 30.49 18.82
N SER A 161 -17.24 30.28 18.30
CA SER A 161 -15.99 30.60 18.97
C SER A 161 -15.75 32.09 18.78
N ALA A 162 -15.54 32.79 19.91
CA ALA A 162 -15.20 34.21 19.93
C ALA A 162 -13.83 34.53 19.29
N PHE A 163 -13.07 33.49 18.90
CA PHE A 163 -11.80 33.57 18.20
C PHE A 163 -11.94 32.78 16.90
N GLY A 164 -12.01 33.50 15.77
CA GLY A 164 -12.29 32.96 14.45
C GLY A 164 -11.24 31.95 13.98
N VAL A 165 -11.52 30.67 14.19
CA VAL A 165 -10.90 29.60 13.42
C VAL A 165 -11.69 29.51 12.11
N ASP A 166 -11.04 29.84 11.00
CA ASP A 166 -11.67 29.79 9.67
C ASP A 166 -12.06 28.35 9.34
N ALA A 167 -13.36 28.07 9.23
CA ALA A 167 -13.90 26.78 8.84
C ALA A 167 -13.45 26.30 7.43
N ALA A 168 -12.68 27.11 6.70
CA ALA A 168 -12.09 26.80 5.40
C ALA A 168 -10.91 25.80 5.47
N ASP A 169 -10.22 25.75 6.60
CA ASP A 169 -8.96 25.00 6.78
C ASP A 169 -9.10 23.46 6.72
N PRO A 170 -10.03 22.80 7.44
CA PRO A 170 -10.21 21.35 7.35
C PRO A 170 -10.87 20.90 6.04
N VAL A 171 -11.59 21.81 5.37
CA VAL A 171 -12.25 21.56 4.08
C VAL A 171 -11.24 21.33 2.95
N ILE A 172 -10.05 21.90 3.06
CA ILE A 172 -8.97 21.74 2.07
C ILE A 172 -7.98 20.65 2.49
N ALA A 173 -7.62 20.59 3.78
CA ALA A 173 -6.63 19.65 4.29
C ALA A 173 -7.01 18.17 4.08
N VAL A 174 -8.27 17.82 4.38
CA VAL A 174 -8.72 16.42 4.36
C VAL A 174 -8.82 15.87 2.93
N PRO A 175 -9.42 16.57 1.94
CA PRO A 175 -9.36 16.15 0.55
C PRO A 175 -7.93 16.02 0.03
N LEU A 176 -7.03 16.96 0.40
CA LEU A 176 -5.65 16.93 -0.05
C LEU A 176 -4.90 15.71 0.50
N ALA A 177 -5.11 15.37 1.78
CA ALA A 177 -4.53 14.19 2.43
C ALA A 177 -4.94 12.86 1.77
N VAL A 178 -6.13 12.82 1.18
CA VAL A 178 -6.71 11.63 0.54
C VAL A 178 -6.16 11.41 -0.88
N LEU A 179 -5.59 12.42 -1.53
CA LEU A 179 -5.15 12.31 -2.93
C LEU A 179 -4.08 11.23 -3.16
N PRO A 180 -2.98 11.14 -2.39
CA PRO A 180 -1.94 10.13 -2.65
C PRO A 180 -2.45 8.67 -2.56
N PRO A 181 -3.13 8.24 -1.49
CA PRO A 181 -3.64 6.87 -1.42
C PRO A 181 -4.78 6.60 -2.40
N LEU A 182 -5.61 7.60 -2.75
CA LEU A 182 -6.61 7.46 -3.80
C LEU A 182 -5.95 7.25 -5.18
N ALA A 183 -4.88 7.99 -5.48
CA ALA A 183 -4.10 7.78 -6.70
C ALA A 183 -3.46 6.37 -6.73
N LEU A 184 -2.99 5.87 -5.59
CA LEU A 184 -2.50 4.49 -5.48
C LEU A 184 -3.60 3.48 -5.80
N GLY A 185 -4.78 3.61 -5.18
CA GLY A 185 -5.90 2.71 -5.43
C GLY A 185 -6.35 2.68 -6.89
N LEU A 186 -6.49 3.85 -7.52
CA LEU A 186 -6.91 3.95 -8.93
C LEU A 186 -5.83 3.43 -9.89
N SER A 187 -4.55 3.72 -9.64
CA SER A 187 -3.45 3.22 -10.46
C SER A 187 -3.29 1.69 -10.31
N ALA A 188 -3.42 1.15 -9.09
CA ALA A 188 -3.38 -0.29 -8.84
C ALA A 188 -4.54 -1.01 -9.55
N LEU A 189 -5.73 -0.39 -9.55
CA LEU A 189 -6.88 -0.91 -10.26
C LEU A 189 -6.68 -0.90 -11.79
N ALA A 190 -6.15 0.20 -12.33
CA ALA A 190 -5.77 0.26 -13.73
C ALA A 190 -4.76 -0.85 -14.07
N LEU A 191 -3.76 -1.06 -13.21
CA LEU A 191 -2.76 -2.11 -13.39
C LEU A 191 -3.41 -3.50 -13.38
N ALA A 192 -4.34 -3.76 -12.46
CA ALA A 192 -5.10 -5.00 -12.41
C ALA A 192 -5.84 -5.27 -13.73
N THR A 193 -6.54 -4.27 -14.29
CA THR A 193 -7.24 -4.43 -15.57
C THR A 193 -6.31 -4.75 -16.73
N VAL A 194 -5.16 -4.08 -16.79
CA VAL A 194 -4.15 -4.29 -17.82
C VAL A 194 -3.59 -5.70 -17.69
N LEU A 195 -3.24 -6.15 -16.48
CA LEU A 195 -2.68 -7.48 -16.24
C LEU A 195 -3.70 -8.59 -16.51
N ALA A 196 -4.97 -8.39 -16.16
CA ALA A 196 -6.05 -9.31 -16.50
C ALA A 196 -6.22 -9.44 -18.02
N GLY A 197 -6.13 -8.33 -18.76
CA GLY A 197 -6.14 -8.32 -20.23
C GLY A 197 -4.98 -9.09 -20.86
N HIS A 198 -3.83 -9.17 -20.18
CA HIS A 198 -2.67 -9.98 -20.58
C HIS A 198 -2.75 -11.45 -20.11
N GLY A 199 -3.86 -11.88 -19.50
CA GLY A 199 -4.02 -13.23 -18.94
C GLY A 199 -3.20 -13.51 -17.69
N ARG A 200 -2.62 -12.47 -17.06
CA ARG A 200 -1.79 -12.57 -15.85
C ARG A 200 -2.65 -12.50 -14.59
N TRP A 201 -3.51 -13.49 -14.40
CA TRP A 201 -4.50 -13.51 -13.32
C TRP A 201 -3.90 -13.33 -11.93
N LEU A 202 -2.76 -13.99 -11.65
CA LEU A 202 -2.10 -13.88 -10.35
C LEU A 202 -1.56 -12.46 -10.09
N ALA A 203 -0.95 -11.84 -11.11
CA ALA A 203 -0.46 -10.47 -10.98
C ALA A 203 -1.61 -9.46 -10.88
N SER A 204 -2.70 -9.69 -11.63
CA SER A 204 -3.94 -8.92 -11.48
C SER A 204 -4.54 -9.04 -10.09
N ALA A 205 -4.50 -10.23 -9.48
CA ALA A 205 -4.96 -10.42 -8.11
C ALA A 205 -4.08 -9.62 -7.13
N GLY A 206 -2.76 -9.66 -7.28
CA GLY A 206 -1.85 -8.83 -6.49
C GLY A 206 -2.14 -7.33 -6.61
N ALA A 207 -2.35 -6.83 -7.84
CA ALA A 207 -2.74 -5.44 -8.06
C ALA A 207 -4.10 -5.10 -7.42
N MET A 208 -5.09 -6.00 -7.46
CA MET A 208 -6.37 -5.79 -6.76
C MET A 208 -6.22 -5.79 -5.25
N VAL A 209 -5.35 -6.64 -4.68
CA VAL A 209 -5.06 -6.63 -3.24
C VAL A 209 -4.44 -5.28 -2.85
N LEU A 210 -3.59 -4.69 -3.70
CA LEU A 210 -3.02 -3.36 -3.45
C LEU A 210 -4.06 -2.24 -3.47
N VAL A 211 -5.18 -2.39 -4.22
CA VAL A 211 -6.33 -1.46 -4.13
C VAL A 211 -6.92 -1.48 -2.71
N LEU A 212 -6.95 -2.64 -2.06
CA LEU A 212 -7.46 -2.75 -0.69
C LEU A 212 -6.51 -2.10 0.32
N VAL A 213 -5.18 -2.14 0.07
CA VAL A 213 -4.16 -1.46 0.91
C VAL A 213 -4.30 0.06 0.86
N ALA A 214 -4.82 0.62 -0.23
CA ALA A 214 -5.09 2.06 -0.31
C ALA A 214 -6.11 2.54 0.74
N LEU A 215 -7.01 1.68 1.23
CA LEU A 215 -8.03 2.03 2.22
C LEU A 215 -7.44 2.36 3.61
N PRO A 216 -6.64 1.50 4.24
CA PRO A 216 -5.98 1.86 5.49
C PRO A 216 -5.00 3.05 5.31
N HIS A 217 -4.40 3.23 4.13
CA HIS A 217 -3.58 4.41 3.87
C HIS A 217 -4.41 5.71 3.79
N LEU A 218 -5.63 5.65 3.23
CA LEU A 218 -6.60 6.76 3.28
C LEU A 218 -6.91 7.13 4.73
N ASP A 219 -7.24 6.15 5.56
CA ASP A 219 -7.55 6.39 6.97
C ASP A 219 -6.37 6.96 7.75
N ALA A 220 -5.16 6.43 7.54
CA ALA A 220 -3.94 6.93 8.17
C ALA A 220 -3.63 8.37 7.74
N SER A 221 -3.80 8.69 6.46
CA SER A 221 -3.56 10.06 5.93
C SER A 221 -4.56 11.06 6.49
N ILE A 222 -5.83 10.68 6.64
CA ILE A 222 -6.86 11.50 7.29
C ILE A 222 -6.56 11.68 8.78
N GLY A 223 -6.11 10.62 9.45
CA GLY A 223 -5.73 10.65 10.87
C GLY A 223 -4.53 11.56 11.16
N ALA A 224 -3.64 11.74 10.19
CA ALA A 224 -2.47 12.61 10.30
C ALA A 224 -2.80 14.12 10.17
N VAL A 225 -4.00 14.49 9.70
CA VAL A 225 -4.41 15.91 9.63
C VAL A 225 -4.59 16.44 11.06
N PRO A 226 -3.80 17.44 11.50
CA PRO A 226 -3.89 17.99 12.84
C PRO A 226 -5.30 18.55 13.09
N ARG A 227 -5.95 18.07 14.15
CA ARG A 227 -7.24 18.61 14.61
C ARG A 227 -7.01 19.49 15.84
N PRO A 228 -7.64 20.68 15.93
CA PRO A 228 -7.53 21.49 17.14
C PRO A 228 -8.15 20.73 18.32
N LEU A 229 -7.30 20.31 19.25
CA LEU A 229 -7.74 19.67 20.49
C LEU A 229 -8.29 20.75 21.42
N TYR A 230 -9.62 20.83 21.55
CA TYR A 230 -10.23 21.60 22.63
C TYR A 230 -10.09 20.83 23.94
N ALA A 231 -9.28 21.37 24.85
CA ALA A 231 -9.12 20.86 26.21
C ALA A 231 -10.41 21.15 27.01
N GLY A 232 -11.37 20.25 26.91
CA GLY A 232 -12.59 20.30 27.69
C GLY A 232 -13.64 19.36 27.13
N GLU A 233 -13.98 18.34 27.91
CA GLU A 233 -15.10 17.40 27.71
C GLU A 233 -14.80 16.14 26.87
N ALA A 234 -14.49 15.05 27.59
CA ALA A 234 -15.00 13.70 27.37
C ALA A 234 -14.64 12.89 26.09
N PHE A 235 -13.49 13.13 25.44
CA PHE A 235 -12.97 12.22 24.39
C PHE A 235 -11.55 11.71 24.63
N VAL A 236 -11.23 11.34 25.87
CA VAL A 236 -9.99 10.62 26.22
C VAL A 236 -10.03 9.15 25.73
N GLU A 237 -11.14 8.68 25.16
CA GLU A 237 -11.30 7.29 24.72
C GLU A 237 -10.56 6.91 23.41
N PHE A 238 -10.04 7.86 22.63
CA PHE A 238 -9.36 7.57 21.36
C PHE A 238 -7.90 8.06 21.25
N ALA A 239 -7.22 8.26 22.38
CA ALA A 239 -5.78 8.48 22.40
C ALA A 239 -4.96 7.18 22.25
N TRP A 240 -5.55 6.08 21.79
CA TRP A 240 -4.84 4.80 21.58
C TRP A 240 -3.66 4.94 20.61
N GLN A 241 -3.74 5.89 19.67
CA GLN A 241 -2.67 6.20 18.71
C GLN A 241 -1.46 6.91 19.35
N THR A 242 -1.62 7.46 20.56
CA THR A 242 -0.54 8.12 21.32
C THR A 242 0.13 7.19 22.34
N ILE A 243 -0.45 6.00 22.56
CA ILE A 243 0.16 5.01 23.43
C ILE A 243 1.18 4.24 22.60
N PRO A 244 2.49 4.29 22.96
CA PRO A 244 3.51 3.55 22.22
C PRO A 244 3.17 2.05 22.27
N PRO A 245 3.24 1.35 21.12
CA PRO A 245 2.84 -0.04 21.04
C PRO A 245 3.69 -0.94 21.94
N SER A 246 3.06 -1.96 22.53
CA SER A 246 3.70 -2.89 23.46
C SER A 246 3.09 -4.27 23.32
N ARG A 247 3.75 -5.32 23.84
CA ARG A 247 3.18 -6.69 23.87
C ARG A 247 1.79 -6.77 24.52
N SER A 248 1.49 -5.85 25.44
CA SER A 248 0.17 -5.71 26.10
C SER A 248 -0.88 -4.98 25.25
N MET A 249 -0.46 -4.33 24.15
CA MET A 249 -1.31 -3.54 23.27
C MET A 249 -0.93 -3.82 21.80
N PRO A 250 -1.32 -5.00 21.27
CA PRO A 250 -0.97 -5.41 19.91
C PRO A 250 -1.52 -4.42 18.88
N GLN A 251 -0.83 -4.32 17.73
CA GLN A 251 -1.22 -3.46 16.62
C GLN A 251 -1.76 -4.28 15.43
N PRO A 252 -3.01 -4.78 15.52
CA PRO A 252 -3.55 -5.68 14.50
C PRO A 252 -3.73 -4.99 13.14
N VAL A 253 -4.13 -3.71 13.13
CA VAL A 253 -4.40 -2.97 11.89
C VAL A 253 -3.11 -2.74 11.10
N PRO A 254 -2.02 -2.15 11.66
CA PRO A 254 -0.74 -2.03 10.96
C PRO A 254 -0.16 -3.37 10.49
N ALA A 255 -0.25 -4.41 11.33
CA ALA A 255 0.25 -5.73 10.98
C ALA A 255 -0.50 -6.35 9.80
N LEU A 256 -1.83 -6.23 9.77
CA LEU A 256 -2.65 -6.68 8.66
C LEU A 256 -2.36 -5.87 7.39
N THR A 257 -2.23 -4.56 7.48
CA THR A 257 -1.87 -3.71 6.33
C THR A 257 -0.55 -4.16 5.70
N ALA A 258 0.50 -4.32 6.51
CA ALA A 258 1.80 -4.78 6.03
C ALA A 258 1.74 -6.21 5.44
N ALA A 259 0.99 -7.12 6.07
CA ALA A 259 0.80 -8.47 5.54
C ALA A 259 0.10 -8.48 4.18
N VAL A 260 -0.97 -7.68 4.03
CA VAL A 260 -1.73 -7.55 2.78
C VAL A 260 -0.89 -6.90 1.70
N GLU A 261 -0.11 -5.87 2.05
CA GLU A 261 0.80 -5.18 1.14
C GLU A 261 1.91 -6.11 0.62
N LEU A 262 2.63 -6.80 1.50
CA LEU A 262 3.67 -7.75 1.08
C LEU A 262 3.10 -8.93 0.29
N THR A 263 1.89 -9.38 0.63
CA THR A 263 1.15 -10.38 -0.16
C THR A 263 0.85 -9.86 -1.56
N SER A 264 0.46 -8.60 -1.69
CA SER A 264 0.20 -7.97 -2.99
C SER A 264 1.46 -8.00 -3.87
N TYR A 265 2.63 -7.68 -3.31
CA TYR A 265 3.92 -7.70 -4.02
C TYR A 265 4.34 -9.12 -4.39
N LEU A 266 4.17 -10.09 -3.51
CA LEU A 266 4.41 -11.51 -3.78
C LEU A 266 3.58 -11.99 -4.98
N LEU A 267 2.28 -11.71 -4.98
CA LEU A 267 1.36 -12.10 -6.06
C LEU A 267 1.69 -11.39 -7.37
N LEU A 268 2.01 -10.08 -7.32
CA LEU A 268 2.46 -9.30 -8.47
C LEU A 268 3.70 -9.92 -9.10
N VAL A 269 4.77 -10.09 -8.32
CA VAL A 269 6.05 -10.60 -8.84
C VAL A 269 5.91 -12.03 -9.35
N ALA A 270 5.32 -12.93 -8.56
CA ALA A 270 5.09 -14.32 -8.97
C ALA A 270 4.22 -14.42 -10.23
N GLY A 271 3.18 -13.59 -10.34
CA GLY A 271 2.32 -13.57 -11.52
C GLY A 271 2.97 -12.96 -12.76
N LEU A 272 3.93 -12.05 -12.57
CA LEU A 272 4.65 -11.40 -13.65
C LEU A 272 5.80 -12.26 -14.21
N THR A 273 6.40 -13.12 -13.40
CA THR A 273 7.59 -13.93 -13.76
C THR A 273 7.26 -15.42 -13.95
N GLY A 274 6.19 -15.94 -13.34
CA GLY A 274 5.87 -17.36 -13.26
C GLY A 274 5.24 -18.00 -14.52
N PHE A 275 4.91 -17.23 -15.56
CA PHE A 275 4.19 -17.77 -16.73
C PHE A 275 5.15 -18.31 -17.81
N ARG A 276 5.82 -19.44 -17.54
CA ARG A 276 6.29 -20.31 -18.63
C ARG A 276 5.12 -21.20 -19.02
N ARG A 277 4.41 -20.82 -20.08
CA ARG A 277 3.43 -21.71 -20.75
C ARG A 277 4.16 -23.03 -21.00
N PRO A 278 3.69 -24.20 -20.51
CA PRO A 278 4.25 -25.46 -20.96
C PRO A 278 4.10 -25.46 -22.47
N ALA A 279 5.23 -25.54 -23.18
CA ALA A 279 5.24 -25.69 -24.62
C ALA A 279 4.30 -26.85 -24.90
N ARG A 280 3.18 -26.56 -25.56
CA ARG A 280 2.29 -27.60 -26.07
C ARG A 280 3.15 -28.34 -27.08
N THR A 281 3.77 -29.43 -26.65
CA THR A 281 4.29 -30.47 -27.52
C THR A 281 3.07 -31.01 -28.25
N VAL A 282 2.62 -30.29 -29.27
CA VAL A 282 1.86 -30.86 -30.37
C VAL A 282 2.88 -31.76 -31.03
N ALA A 283 2.80 -33.05 -30.71
CA ALA A 283 3.49 -34.10 -31.43
C ALA A 283 3.15 -33.92 -32.92
N ALA A 284 4.07 -33.30 -33.65
CA ALA A 284 4.15 -33.37 -35.10
C ALA A 284 5.02 -34.59 -35.41
N GLU A 285 4.45 -35.76 -35.17
CA GLU A 285 4.98 -37.08 -35.50
C GLU A 285 3.77 -38.02 -35.43
N ALA A 286 3.26 -38.68 -36.47
CA ALA A 286 3.75 -38.94 -37.80
C ALA A 286 2.55 -39.16 -38.73
N ALA A 287 2.55 -38.55 -39.90
CA ALA A 287 1.81 -39.04 -41.07
C ALA A 287 2.78 -38.95 -42.25
N GLY A 288 3.67 -39.93 -42.33
CA GLY A 288 4.48 -40.17 -43.53
C GLY A 288 3.59 -40.63 -44.70
N PRO A 289 4.05 -40.44 -45.94
CA PRO A 289 3.28 -40.76 -47.13
C PRO A 289 3.10 -42.28 -47.27
N GLN A 290 1.87 -42.74 -47.47
CA GLN A 290 1.62 -44.08 -47.99
C GLN A 290 1.66 -44.01 -49.52
N SER A 291 2.64 -44.73 -50.06
CA SER A 291 2.75 -45.17 -51.45
C SER A 291 1.56 -46.02 -51.89
#